data_AF-A0A7S7SKM8-F1
#
_entry.id   AF-A0A7S7SKM8-F1
#
_cell.length_a   1.000
_cell.length_b   1.000
_cell.length_c   1.000
_cell.angle_alpha   90.00
_cell.angle_beta   90.00
_cell.angle_gamma   90.00
#
_symmetry.space_group_name_H-M   'P 1'
#
loop_
_entity.id
_entity.type
_entity.pdbx_description
1 polymer ?
#
loop_
_entity_poly.entity_id
_entity_poly.type
_entity_poly.pdbx_seq_one_letter_code
_entity_poly.pdbx_strand_id
1 'polypeptide(L)' 'MAEKVKENLYQAEYLGSGTFIITKPKRTKRKLRQLRLKSPNTGMRK' A
#
# COMPACT_ATOMS: atom_id res chain seq x y z
N MET A 1 -17.98 -17.85 15.50
CA MET A 1 -16.81 -17.95 14.61
C MET A 1 -16.37 -16.53 14.28
N ALA A 2 -15.30 -16.02 14.90
CA ALA A 2 -14.83 -14.67 14.62
C ALA A 2 -14.02 -14.69 13.30
N GLU A 3 -14.48 -13.95 12.28
CA GLU A 3 -13.73 -13.78 11.04
C GLU A 3 -12.40 -13.07 11.34
N LYS A 4 -11.31 -13.73 10.95
CA LYS A 4 -9.97 -13.15 11.04
C LYS A 4 -9.84 -12.11 9.94
N VAL A 5 -9.96 -10.83 10.30
CA VAL A 5 -9.76 -9.70 9.39
C VAL A 5 -8.37 -9.82 8.78
N LYS A 6 -8.29 -9.91 7.45
CA LYS A 6 -7.01 -9.98 6.74
C LYS A 6 -6.21 -8.70 7.01
N GLU A 7 -5.00 -8.86 7.55
CA GLU A 7 -4.06 -7.78 7.90
C GLU A 7 -3.69 -6.82 6.76
N ASN A 8 -4.08 -7.13 5.52
CA ASN A 8 -3.78 -6.34 4.33
C ASN A 8 -5.04 -5.91 3.56
N LEU A 9 -6.22 -6.00 4.17
CA LEU A 9 -7.45 -5.44 3.59
C LEU A 9 -7.53 -3.94 3.89
N TYR A 10 -8.36 -3.20 3.14
CA TYR A 10 -8.54 -1.77 3.38
C TYR A 10 -9.13 -1.53 4.78
N GLN A 11 -8.37 -0.84 5.64
CA GLN A 11 -8.78 -0.53 7.00
C GLN A 11 -8.33 0.89 7.37
N ALA A 12 -9.06 1.52 8.29
CA ALA A 12 -8.73 2.83 8.82
C ALA A 12 -8.91 2.83 10.34
N GLU A 13 -7.86 3.20 11.06
CA GLU A 13 -7.86 3.32 12.52
C GLU A 13 -7.68 4.79 12.90
N TYR A 14 -8.62 5.32 13.68
CA TYR A 14 -8.55 6.71 14.17
C TYR A 14 -7.66 6.78 15.40
N LEU A 15 -6.61 7.61 15.34
CA LEU A 15 -5.66 7.81 16.45
C LEU A 15 -6.00 9.01 17.35
N GLY A 16 -6.99 9.83 16.96
CA GLY A 16 -7.26 11.12 17.60
C GLY A 16 -6.78 12.31 16.75
N SER A 17 -7.21 13.52 17.14
CA SER A 17 -6.82 14.81 16.53
C SER A 17 -6.95 14.90 15.00
N GLY A 18 -7.91 14.18 14.40
CA GLY A 18 -8.09 14.12 12.94
C GLY A 18 -7.10 13.21 12.20
N THR A 19 -6.29 12.43 12.93
CA THR A 19 -5.26 11.54 12.38
C THR A 19 -5.77 10.11 12.19
N PHE A 20 -5.52 9.52 11.03
CA PHE A 20 -5.93 8.15 10.68
C PHE A 20 -4.74 7.31 10.21
N ILE A 21 -4.62 6.08 10.70
CA ILE A 21 -3.77 5.05 10.09
C ILE A 21 -4.61 4.31 9.06
N ILE A 22 -4.25 4.45 7.78
CA ILE A 22 -4.90 3.74 6.68
C ILE A 22 -4.03 2.55 6.29
N THR A 23 -4.51 1.34 6.51
CA THR A 23 -3.87 0.14 5.96
C THR A 23 -4.49 -0.19 4.60
N LYS A 24 -3.63 -0.56 3.66
CA LYS A 24 -4.02 -0.94 2.31
C LYS A 24 -3.13 -2.09 1.82
N PRO A 25 -3.66 -2.98 0.97
CA PRO A 25 -2.87 -4.07 0.45
C PRO A 25 -1.64 -3.56 -0.29
N LYS A 26 -0.47 -4.13 0.02
CA LYS A 26 0.72 -3.93 -0.80
C LYS A 26 0.49 -4.47 -2.20
N ARG A 27 0.99 -3.76 -3.22
CA ARG A 27 0.94 -4.21 -4.62
C ARG A 27 1.68 -5.54 -4.75
N THR A 28 1.15 -6.44 -5.58
CA THR A 28 1.83 -7.71 -5.91
C THR A 28 3.17 -7.44 -6.60
N LYS A 29 4.13 -8.38 -6.47
CA LYS A 29 5.47 -8.27 -7.08
C LYS A 29 5.42 -7.96 -8.58
N ARG A 30 4.49 -8.59 -9.31
CA ARG A 30 4.28 -8.36 -10.75
C ARG A 30 3.87 -6.92 -11.06
N LYS A 31 2.92 -6.36 -10.30
CA LYS A 31 2.45 -4.99 -10.50
C LYS A 31 3.50 -3.96 -10.07
N LEU A 32 4.28 -4.24 -9.02
CA LEU A 32 5.43 -3.42 -8.64
C LEU A 32 6.49 -3.37 -9.74
N ARG A 33 6.83 -4.51 -10.35
CA ARG A 33 7.76 -4.56 -11.49
C ARG A 33 7.23 -3.72 -12.66
N GLN A 34 5.96 -3.90 -13.03
CA GLN A 34 5.34 -3.15 -14.13
C GLN A 34 5.39 -1.63 -13.89
N LEU A 35 5.12 -1.19 -12.65
CA LEU A 35 5.20 0.22 -12.28
C LEU A 35 6.63 0.77 -12.43
N ARG A 36 7.63 0.05 -11.90
CA ARG A 36 9.05 0.48 -11.99
C ARG A 36 9.56 0.57 -13.43
N LEU A 37 9.10 -0.31 -14.30
CA LEU A 37 9.44 -0.28 -15.74
C LEU A 37 8.77 0.90 -16.47
N LYS A 38 7.50 1.19 -16.15
CA LYS A 38 6.75 2.30 -16.76
C LYS A 38 7.15 3.67 -16.22
N SER A 39 7.50 3.72 -14.94
CA SER A 39 7.81 4.94 -14.20
C SER A 39 9.17 4.77 -13.52
N PRO A 40 10.27 4.74 -14.29
CA PRO A 40 11.62 4.72 -13.73
C PRO A 40 11.86 6.01 -12.94
N ASN A 41 12.62 5.93 -11.84
CA ASN A 41 12.91 7.11 -11.02
C ASN A 41 13.68 8.14 -11.86
N THR A 42 13.32 9.41 -11.70
CA THR A 42 14.04 10.53 -12.30
C THR A 42 15.49 10.51 -11.83
N GLY A 43 16.45 10.67 -12.74
CA GLY A 43 17.89 10.57 -12.46
C GLY A 43 18.54 9.21 -12.70
N MET A 44 17.78 8.14 -12.98
CA MET A 44 18.35 6.83 -13.38
C MET A 44 18.83 6.78 -14.84
N ARG A 45 18.53 7.81 -15.64
CA ARG A 45 18.91 7.95 -17.06
C ARG A 45 20.03 8.98 -17.26
N LYS A 46 20.89 9.17 -16.27
CA LYS A 46 22.11 9.97 -16.38
C LYS A 46 23.32 9.04 -16.50
#